data_AF-H2Z8D8-F1
#
_entry.id   AF-H2Z8D8-F1
#
_cell.length_a   1.000
_cell.length_b   1.000
_cell.length_c   1.000
_cell.angle_alpha   90.00
_cell.angle_beta   90.00
_cell.angle_gamma   90.00
#
_symmetry.space_group_name_H-M   'P 1'
#
loop_
_entity.id
_entity.type
_entity.pdbx_description
1 polymer ?
#
loop_
_entity_poly.entity_id
_entity_poly.type
_entity_poly.pdbx_seq_one_letter_code
_entity_poly.pdbx_strand_id
1 'polypeptide(L)'
;MGYNVNIGFSGGLDPPMGDADYLAVFRSIVLPIARKFNPHFVLVSCGFSAAGGHPSTLGGYNVTPNCFGYLTRSLSELAEGKIVLALEGGFELEPLCNCAEACVQTLLGKEEYSSLSRDTLERRPSDNAVRAINGVIAIQEKHWKGLDVSSGEVSHIDYMRMTRENETCVAMASLSVENKRSESKAESTVESDSRTQPVDLSNNRCLPTVGNSDDALYIDETPVGGSLSADSSPLDVVGLSTPSSPAAKQPETMEMTTNEQEPMSDV
;
A
#
# COMPACT_ATOMS: atom_id res chain seq x y z
N MET A 1 5.27 -4.29 27.75
CA MET A 1 4.12 -3.41 27.41
C MET A 1 4.35 -2.80 26.03
N GLY A 2 3.29 -2.46 25.29
CA GLY A 2 3.38 -1.79 23.97
C GLY A 2 3.15 -2.67 22.73
N TYR A 3 3.07 -4.00 22.89
CA TYR A 3 2.90 -4.96 21.78
C TYR A 3 1.43 -5.31 21.47
N ASN A 4 0.49 -4.62 22.11
CA ASN A 4 -0.92 -4.66 21.74
C ASN A 4 -1.33 -3.24 21.37
N VAL A 5 -1.80 -3.07 20.14
CA VAL A 5 -2.16 -1.78 19.56
C VAL A 5 -3.60 -1.87 19.07
N ASN A 6 -4.53 -1.29 19.82
CA ASN A 6 -5.94 -1.26 19.44
C ASN A 6 -6.22 0.05 18.70
N ILE A 7 -6.78 -0.06 17.49
CA ILE A 7 -7.15 1.07 16.64
C ILE A 7 -8.67 1.14 16.60
N GLY A 8 -9.25 1.78 17.62
CA GLY A 8 -10.70 1.92 17.75
C GLY A 8 -11.18 3.19 17.06
N PHE A 9 -11.91 3.04 15.96
CA PHE A 9 -12.64 4.16 15.38
C PHE A 9 -13.78 4.60 16.32
N SER A 10 -13.98 5.90 16.43
CA SER A 10 -15.06 6.52 17.20
C SER A 10 -15.75 7.60 16.34
N GLY A 11 -16.95 8.03 16.72
CA GLY A 11 -17.73 9.00 15.94
C GLY A 11 -18.86 8.41 15.09
N GLY A 12 -19.10 7.09 15.19
CA GLY A 12 -20.22 6.44 14.51
C GLY A 12 -20.00 6.30 13.00
N LEU A 13 -21.09 6.45 12.23
CA LEU A 13 -21.13 6.28 10.78
C LEU A 13 -21.38 7.61 10.04
N ASP A 14 -20.84 8.72 10.57
CA ASP A 14 -20.98 10.06 9.97
C ASP A 14 -19.60 10.75 9.81
N PRO A 15 -18.95 10.60 8.64
CA PRO A 15 -19.24 9.60 7.61
C PRO A 15 -18.80 8.19 8.04
N PRO A 16 -19.29 7.13 7.36
CA PRO A 16 -18.73 5.79 7.51
C PRO A 16 -17.24 5.74 7.17
N MET A 17 -16.49 4.89 7.87
CA MET A 17 -15.08 4.66 7.53
C MET A 17 -14.97 3.99 6.16
N GLY A 18 -14.00 4.41 5.36
CA GLY A 18 -13.73 3.84 4.04
C GLY A 18 -12.24 3.72 3.75
N ASP A 19 -11.91 3.53 2.47
CA ASP A 19 -10.55 3.27 2.01
C ASP A 19 -9.53 4.30 2.52
N ALA A 20 -9.84 5.60 2.40
CA ALA A 20 -8.92 6.67 2.82
C ALA A 20 -8.58 6.60 4.32
N ASP A 21 -9.53 6.20 5.17
CA ASP A 21 -9.34 6.04 6.61
C ASP A 21 -8.42 4.84 6.91
N TYR A 22 -8.66 3.70 6.25
CA TYR A 22 -7.84 2.49 6.40
C TYR A 22 -6.42 2.70 5.89
N LEU A 23 -6.25 3.39 4.76
CA LEU A 23 -4.94 3.76 4.22
C LEU A 23 -4.19 4.68 5.19
N ALA A 24 -4.88 5.65 5.80
CA ALA A 24 -4.29 6.54 6.81
C ALA A 24 -3.83 5.77 8.04
N VAL A 25 -4.64 4.86 8.56
CA VAL A 25 -4.28 3.98 9.68
C VAL A 25 -3.06 3.11 9.35
N PHE A 26 -3.03 2.53 8.16
CA PHE A 26 -1.92 1.64 7.78
C PHE A 26 -0.59 2.36 7.70
N ARG A 27 -0.53 3.53 7.03
CA ARG A 27 0.72 4.27 6.88
C ARG A 27 1.18 4.98 8.15
N SER A 28 0.26 5.37 9.03
CA SER A 28 0.59 6.14 10.26
C SER A 28 0.89 5.25 11.47
N ILE A 29 0.26 4.08 11.57
CA ILE A 29 0.34 3.21 12.75
C ILE A 29 0.80 1.81 12.37
N VAL A 30 0.05 1.09 11.53
CA VAL A 30 0.24 -0.37 11.34
C VAL A 30 1.62 -0.66 10.75
N LEU A 31 1.94 -0.09 9.59
CA LEU A 31 3.20 -0.36 8.90
C LEU A 31 4.42 0.19 9.65
N PRO A 32 4.41 1.43 10.22
CA PRO A 32 5.53 1.92 11.02
C PRO A 32 5.84 1.04 12.24
N ILE A 33 4.81 0.54 12.93
CA ILE A 33 4.99 -0.36 14.07
C ILE A 33 5.45 -1.73 13.59
N ALA A 34 4.78 -2.32 12.60
CA ALA A 34 5.08 -3.66 12.10
C ALA A 34 6.51 -3.75 11.52
N ARG A 35 6.96 -2.75 10.75
CA ARG A 35 8.33 -2.68 10.23
C ARG A 35 9.37 -2.62 11.35
N LYS A 36 9.12 -1.86 12.42
CA LYS A 36 10.00 -1.79 13.59
C LYS A 36 9.98 -3.06 14.44
N PHE A 37 8.82 -3.71 14.51
CA PHE A 37 8.70 -5.01 15.17
C PHE A 37 9.46 -6.11 14.42
N ASN A 38 9.60 -5.97 13.10
CA ASN A 38 10.33 -6.88 12.22
C ASN A 38 9.88 -8.34 12.39
N PRO A 39 8.61 -8.66 12.06
CA PRO A 39 8.08 -10.00 12.25
C PRO A 39 8.76 -11.01 11.31
N HIS A 40 8.91 -12.24 11.79
CA HIS A 40 9.32 -13.39 10.96
C HIS A 40 8.16 -14.05 10.22
N PHE A 41 6.91 -13.72 10.61
CA PHE A 41 5.68 -14.24 10.03
C PHE A 41 4.52 -13.29 10.34
N VAL A 42 3.56 -13.17 9.41
CA VAL A 42 2.35 -12.35 9.57
C VAL A 42 1.11 -13.25 9.52
N LEU A 43 0.29 -13.20 10.58
CA LEU A 43 -1.02 -13.85 10.61
C LEU A 43 -2.10 -12.78 10.63
N VAL A 44 -3.03 -12.83 9.68
CA VAL A 44 -4.15 -11.89 9.57
C VAL A 44 -5.46 -12.61 9.90
N SER A 45 -6.10 -12.22 10.99
CA SER A 45 -7.53 -12.50 11.23
C SER A 45 -8.33 -11.62 10.25
N CYS A 46 -8.77 -12.23 9.16
CA CYS A 46 -9.21 -11.55 7.95
C CYS A 46 -10.74 -11.53 7.90
N GLY A 47 -11.35 -10.56 8.59
CA GLY A 47 -12.78 -10.30 8.52
C GLY A 47 -13.15 -9.26 7.47
N PHE A 48 -14.22 -9.49 6.72
CA PHE A 48 -14.68 -8.61 5.64
C PHE A 48 -15.92 -7.78 5.98
N SER A 49 -16.33 -7.71 7.26
CA SER A 49 -17.50 -6.94 7.70
C SER A 49 -17.35 -5.42 7.58
N ALA A 50 -16.14 -4.92 7.36
CA ALA A 50 -15.89 -3.51 7.05
C ALA A 50 -16.14 -3.17 5.57
N ALA A 51 -16.34 -4.18 4.72
CA ALA A 51 -16.64 -3.96 3.32
C ALA A 51 -18.01 -3.32 3.13
N GLY A 52 -18.13 -2.47 2.11
CA GLY A 52 -19.41 -1.90 1.69
C GLY A 52 -20.47 -2.98 1.44
N GLY A 53 -21.72 -2.69 1.79
CA GLY A 53 -22.85 -3.61 1.64
C GLY A 53 -23.33 -4.26 2.94
N HIS A 54 -22.55 -4.21 4.02
CA HIS A 54 -22.99 -4.67 5.34
C HIS A 54 -23.92 -3.65 6.03
N PRO A 55 -24.96 -4.10 6.75
CA PRO A 55 -25.84 -3.20 7.50
C PRO A 55 -25.09 -2.51 8.65
N SER A 56 -25.58 -1.34 9.05
CA SER A 56 -24.98 -0.52 10.12
C SER A 56 -24.94 -1.20 11.50
N THR A 57 -25.79 -2.20 11.74
CA THR A 57 -25.80 -2.98 12.98
C THR A 57 -24.66 -3.99 13.09
N LEU A 58 -24.00 -4.31 11.98
CA LEU A 58 -22.96 -5.35 11.89
C LEU A 58 -21.60 -4.78 11.49
N GLY A 59 -21.60 -3.74 10.64
CA GLY A 59 -20.41 -3.00 10.26
C GLY A 59 -20.81 -1.59 9.86
N GLY A 60 -21.31 -1.42 8.64
CA GLY A 60 -21.73 -0.12 8.12
C GLY A 60 -20.60 0.75 7.60
N TYR A 61 -19.38 0.21 7.48
CA TYR A 61 -18.27 0.84 6.78
C TYR A 61 -18.36 0.61 5.27
N ASN A 62 -17.51 1.32 4.52
CA ASN A 62 -17.50 1.30 3.07
C ASN A 62 -16.07 1.09 2.53
N VAL A 63 -15.38 0.07 3.03
CA VAL A 63 -14.07 -0.34 2.50
C VAL A 63 -14.28 -1.16 1.23
N THR A 64 -13.52 -0.88 0.19
CA THR A 64 -13.62 -1.57 -1.09
C THR A 64 -12.81 -2.87 -1.11
N PRO A 65 -13.19 -3.88 -1.93
CA PRO A 65 -12.39 -5.08 -2.12
C PRO A 65 -10.94 -4.78 -2.52
N ASN A 66 -10.71 -3.82 -3.42
CA ASN A 66 -9.37 -3.42 -3.83
C ASN A 66 -8.56 -2.80 -2.69
N CYS A 67 -9.21 -2.15 -1.73
CA CYS A 67 -8.54 -1.71 -0.51
C CYS A 67 -8.06 -2.90 0.31
N PHE A 68 -8.88 -3.92 0.55
CA PHE A 68 -8.43 -5.15 1.22
C PHE A 68 -7.24 -5.82 0.49
N GLY A 69 -7.27 -5.86 -0.84
CA GLY A 69 -6.13 -6.27 -1.65
C GLY A 69 -4.89 -5.41 -1.37
N TYR A 70 -5.01 -4.08 -1.43
CA TYR A 70 -3.90 -3.15 -1.17
C TYR A 70 -3.31 -3.31 0.23
N LEU A 71 -4.14 -3.48 1.25
CA LEU A 71 -3.71 -3.73 2.64
C LEU A 71 -2.98 -5.07 2.74
N THR A 72 -3.47 -6.11 2.04
CA THR A 72 -2.82 -7.42 1.96
C THR A 72 -1.45 -7.33 1.31
N ARG A 73 -1.32 -6.62 0.17
CA ARG A 73 -0.02 -6.36 -0.46
C ARG A 73 0.93 -5.69 0.53
N SER A 74 0.47 -4.63 1.19
CA SER A 74 1.29 -3.86 2.13
C SER A 74 1.83 -4.72 3.28
N LEU A 75 1.05 -5.70 3.75
CA LEU A 75 1.49 -6.65 4.77
C LEU A 75 2.41 -7.74 4.21
N SER A 76 2.23 -8.15 2.95
CA SER A 76 3.09 -9.14 2.29
C SER A 76 4.52 -8.64 2.06
N GLU A 77 4.75 -7.32 2.09
CA GLU A 77 6.10 -6.74 2.07
C GLU A 77 6.88 -7.02 3.37
N LEU A 78 6.20 -7.43 4.44
CA LEU A 78 6.80 -7.80 5.72
C LEU A 78 7.17 -9.29 5.73
N ALA A 79 8.04 -9.68 6.67
CA ALA A 79 8.36 -11.09 6.92
C ALA A 79 8.78 -11.89 5.67
N GLU A 80 9.39 -11.23 4.68
CA GLU A 80 9.77 -11.84 3.39
C GLU A 80 8.58 -12.54 2.69
N GLY A 81 7.37 -11.97 2.79
CA GLY A 81 6.17 -12.54 2.18
C GLY A 81 5.55 -13.71 2.94
N LYS A 82 6.06 -14.06 4.14
CA LYS A 82 5.50 -15.13 4.97
C LYS A 82 4.24 -14.64 5.68
N ILE A 83 3.12 -14.70 4.97
CA ILE A 83 1.80 -14.24 5.42
C ILE A 83 0.74 -15.33 5.26
N VAL A 84 -0.18 -15.43 6.22
CA VAL A 84 -1.41 -16.23 6.12
C VAL A 84 -2.61 -15.36 6.50
N LEU A 85 -3.65 -15.43 5.66
CA LEU A 85 -4.96 -14.83 5.92
C LEU A 85 -5.90 -15.95 6.36
N ALA A 86 -6.49 -15.82 7.55
CA ALA A 86 -7.50 -16.74 8.06
C ALA A 86 -8.84 -16.00 8.05
N LEU A 87 -9.82 -16.51 7.29
CA LEU A 87 -11.15 -15.90 7.21
C LEU A 87 -11.81 -15.88 8.59
N GLU A 88 -12.39 -14.73 8.94
CA GLU A 88 -13.18 -14.55 10.16
C GLU A 88 -14.59 -14.04 9.83
N GLY A 89 -14.90 -12.78 10.12
CA GLY A 89 -16.21 -12.19 9.83
C GLY A 89 -16.42 -11.86 8.34
N GLY A 90 -17.65 -11.43 8.03
CA GLY A 90 -18.10 -11.17 6.67
C GLY A 90 -19.36 -11.97 6.43
N PHE A 91 -20.51 -11.31 6.55
CA PHE A 91 -21.80 -12.01 6.63
C PHE A 91 -22.64 -11.78 5.38
N GLU A 92 -22.32 -10.74 4.62
CA GLU A 92 -22.88 -10.53 3.29
C GLU A 92 -22.03 -11.26 2.26
N LEU A 93 -22.66 -12.16 1.50
CA LEU A 93 -21.96 -13.10 0.62
C LEU A 93 -21.20 -12.39 -0.52
N GLU A 94 -21.81 -11.40 -1.16
CA GLU A 94 -21.18 -10.68 -2.27
C GLU A 94 -19.94 -9.89 -1.82
N PRO A 95 -20.01 -9.02 -0.79
CA PRO A 95 -18.82 -8.36 -0.25
C PRO A 95 -17.75 -9.34 0.23
N LEU A 96 -18.14 -10.43 0.90
CA LEU A 96 -17.23 -11.49 1.34
C LEU A 96 -16.45 -12.07 0.15
N CYS A 97 -17.15 -12.54 -0.88
CA CYS A 97 -16.54 -13.16 -2.05
C CYS A 97 -15.59 -12.20 -2.78
N ASN A 98 -16.03 -10.95 -3.01
CA ASN A 98 -15.22 -9.95 -3.71
C ASN A 98 -13.94 -9.60 -2.92
N CYS A 99 -14.03 -9.44 -1.60
CA CYS A 99 -12.85 -9.15 -0.79
C CYS A 99 -11.90 -10.35 -0.67
N ALA A 100 -12.44 -11.56 -0.52
CA ALA A 100 -11.64 -12.78 -0.51
C ALA A 100 -10.89 -12.98 -1.84
N GLU A 101 -11.58 -12.76 -2.96
CA GLU A 101 -10.96 -12.77 -4.29
C GLU A 101 -9.84 -11.74 -4.37
N ALA A 102 -10.11 -10.48 -4.00
CA ALA A 102 -9.11 -9.42 -4.09
C ALA A 102 -7.84 -9.72 -3.29
N CYS A 103 -7.98 -10.25 -2.06
CA CYS A 103 -6.86 -10.67 -1.23
C CYS A 103 -6.06 -11.81 -1.88
N VAL A 104 -6.72 -12.88 -2.32
CA VAL A 104 -6.05 -14.05 -2.92
C VAL A 104 -5.36 -13.68 -4.22
N GLN A 105 -6.02 -12.95 -5.10
CA GLN A 105 -5.44 -12.52 -6.38
C GLN A 105 -4.24 -11.59 -6.17
N THR A 106 -4.28 -10.73 -5.14
CA THR A 106 -3.14 -9.90 -4.77
C THR A 106 -1.95 -10.74 -4.27
N LEU A 107 -2.18 -11.78 -3.46
CA LEU A 107 -1.13 -12.72 -3.04
C LEU A 107 -0.53 -13.51 -4.22
N LEU A 108 -1.32 -13.74 -5.27
CA LEU A 108 -0.86 -14.31 -6.54
C LEU A 108 -0.13 -13.30 -7.44
N GLY A 109 0.05 -12.06 -6.98
CA GLY A 109 0.78 -11.01 -7.71
C GLY A 109 -0.03 -10.26 -8.75
N LYS A 110 -1.37 -10.40 -8.79
CA LYS A 110 -2.21 -9.65 -9.72
C LYS A 110 -2.44 -8.22 -9.23
N GLU A 111 -1.88 -7.25 -9.95
CA GLU A 111 -1.90 -5.87 -9.49
C GLU A 111 -3.28 -5.20 -9.52
N GLU A 112 -4.14 -5.63 -10.43
CA GLU A 112 -5.49 -5.08 -10.65
C GLU A 112 -6.35 -5.14 -9.38
N TYR A 113 -6.23 -6.19 -8.58
CA TYR A 113 -7.00 -6.43 -7.35
C TYR A 113 -6.55 -5.64 -6.13
N SER A 114 -5.52 -4.82 -6.30
CA SER A 114 -4.98 -3.94 -5.27
C SER A 114 -4.62 -2.57 -5.84
N SER A 115 -5.18 -2.25 -7.02
CA SER A 115 -5.15 -0.94 -7.62
C SER A 115 -6.27 -0.07 -7.04
N LEU A 116 -5.92 1.11 -6.55
CA LEU A 116 -6.87 2.04 -5.95
C LEU A 116 -7.23 3.14 -6.94
N SER A 117 -8.48 3.59 -6.91
CA SER A 117 -8.91 4.68 -7.76
C SER A 117 -8.19 5.98 -7.38
N ARG A 118 -7.99 6.86 -8.37
CA ARG A 118 -7.39 8.17 -8.15
C ARG A 118 -8.14 8.98 -7.09
N ASP A 119 -9.46 8.94 -7.15
CA ASP A 119 -10.36 9.59 -6.19
C ASP A 119 -10.15 9.06 -4.76
N THR A 120 -9.95 7.76 -4.56
CA THR A 120 -9.57 7.19 -3.26
C THR A 120 -8.21 7.70 -2.76
N LEU A 121 -7.23 7.83 -3.65
CA LEU A 121 -5.88 8.27 -3.29
C LEU A 121 -5.81 9.77 -2.95
N GLU A 122 -6.64 10.58 -3.60
CA GLU A 122 -6.75 12.03 -3.38
C GLU A 122 -7.64 12.38 -2.18
N ARG A 123 -8.55 11.48 -1.78
CA ARG A 123 -9.42 11.66 -0.62
C ARG A 123 -8.59 11.72 0.68
N ARG A 124 -8.90 12.72 1.51
CA ARG A 124 -8.40 12.80 2.88
C ARG A 124 -9.17 11.87 3.81
N PRO A 125 -8.51 11.30 4.85
CA PRO A 125 -9.22 10.56 5.88
C PRO A 125 -10.23 11.47 6.59
N SER A 126 -11.29 10.86 7.11
CA SER A 126 -12.32 11.53 7.91
C SER A 126 -11.75 12.07 9.22
N ASP A 127 -12.38 13.12 9.76
CA ASP A 127 -12.00 13.69 11.06
C ASP A 127 -12.10 12.65 12.20
N ASN A 128 -13.03 11.70 12.06
CA ASN A 128 -13.20 10.58 12.99
C ASN A 128 -11.96 9.67 12.98
N ALA A 129 -11.47 9.31 11.79
CA ALA A 129 -10.26 8.50 11.63
C ALA A 129 -9.01 9.25 12.11
N VAL A 130 -8.87 10.54 11.76
CA VAL A 130 -7.75 11.38 12.22
C VAL A 130 -7.69 11.43 13.74
N ARG A 131 -8.83 11.66 14.42
CA ARG A 131 -8.89 11.66 15.89
C ARG A 131 -8.49 10.31 16.48
N ALA A 132 -8.94 9.20 15.88
CA ALA A 132 -8.56 7.86 16.32
C ALA A 132 -7.05 7.62 16.16
N ILE A 133 -6.47 7.99 15.01
CA ILE A 133 -5.04 7.88 14.72
C ILE A 133 -4.22 8.66 15.74
N ASN A 134 -4.58 9.93 15.96
CA ASN A 134 -3.85 10.82 16.88
C ASN A 134 -3.91 10.30 18.32
N GLY A 135 -5.07 9.76 18.74
CA GLY A 135 -5.23 9.13 20.05
C GLY A 135 -4.33 7.89 20.22
N VAL A 136 -4.26 7.03 19.21
CA VAL A 136 -3.40 5.83 19.25
C VAL A 136 -1.93 6.22 19.25
N ILE A 137 -1.51 7.18 18.42
CA ILE A 137 -0.12 7.65 18.36
C ILE A 137 0.32 8.23 19.71
N ALA A 138 -0.50 9.07 20.34
CA ALA A 138 -0.19 9.67 21.64
C ALA A 138 0.01 8.63 22.76
N ILE A 139 -0.63 7.47 22.66
CA ILE A 139 -0.42 6.35 23.60
C ILE A 139 0.84 5.57 23.22
N GLN A 140 1.01 5.25 21.93
CA GLN A 140 2.02 4.33 21.43
C GLN A 140 3.41 4.96 21.25
N GLU A 141 3.54 6.29 21.16
CA GLU A 141 4.83 7.00 21.03
C GLU A 141 5.82 6.72 22.19
N LYS A 142 5.28 6.29 23.33
CA LYS A 142 6.05 5.86 24.51
C LYS A 142 6.80 4.55 24.25
N HIS A 143 6.27 3.71 23.37
CA HIS A 143 6.76 2.37 23.07
C HIS A 143 7.41 2.29 21.69
N TRP A 144 6.92 3.08 20.73
CA TRP A 144 7.34 3.06 19.33
C TRP A 144 7.77 4.47 18.90
N LYS A 145 9.08 4.70 18.76
CA LYS A 145 9.63 6.02 18.36
C LYS A 145 9.39 6.30 16.88
N GLY A 146 9.17 7.57 16.52
CA GLY A 146 8.99 7.98 15.12
C GLY A 146 7.66 7.52 14.52
N LEU A 147 6.57 7.61 15.30
CA LEU A 147 5.21 7.65 14.77
C LEU A 147 4.90 9.11 14.42
N ASP A 148 4.36 9.35 13.24
CA ASP A 148 4.14 10.69 12.70
C ASP A 148 2.65 10.97 12.54
N VAL A 149 2.17 11.99 13.25
CA VAL A 149 0.78 12.45 13.22
C VAL A 149 0.39 13.00 11.85
N SER A 150 1.31 13.68 11.16
CA SER A 150 1.01 14.33 9.87
C SER A 150 0.67 13.30 8.78
N SER A 151 1.27 12.10 8.88
CA SER A 151 0.94 10.95 8.04
C SER A 151 -0.48 10.41 8.25
N GLY A 152 -1.21 10.84 9.29
CA GLY A 152 -2.60 10.49 9.53
C GLY A 152 -3.61 11.47 8.93
N GLU A 153 -3.18 12.68 8.54
CA GLU A 153 -4.08 13.82 8.26
C GLU A 153 -4.19 14.16 6.76
N VAL A 154 -3.16 13.82 5.99
CA VAL A 154 -3.08 14.15 4.55
C VAL A 154 -3.71 13.06 3.67
N SER A 155 -3.92 13.32 2.38
CA SER A 155 -4.34 12.27 1.43
C SER A 155 -3.20 11.25 1.20
N HIS A 156 -3.52 10.09 0.63
CA HIS A 156 -2.48 9.10 0.32
C HIS A 156 -1.48 9.64 -0.71
N ILE A 157 -1.95 10.38 -1.71
CA ILE A 157 -1.10 10.97 -2.75
C ILE A 157 -0.16 12.04 -2.18
N ASP A 158 -0.66 12.88 -1.28
CA ASP A 158 0.15 13.93 -0.64
C ASP A 158 1.22 13.31 0.26
N TYR A 159 0.88 12.24 0.97
CA TYR A 159 1.85 11.49 1.75
C TYR A 159 2.96 10.90 0.87
N MET A 160 2.62 10.25 -0.24
CA MET A 160 3.62 9.73 -1.18
C MET A 160 4.52 10.83 -1.74
N ARG A 161 4.00 12.03 -1.96
CA ARG A 161 4.80 13.19 -2.38
C ARG A 161 5.78 13.61 -1.27
N MET A 162 5.29 13.76 -0.04
CA MET A 162 6.11 14.13 1.12
C MET A 162 7.22 13.12 1.40
N THR A 163 6.94 11.81 1.30
CA THR A 163 7.95 10.78 1.54
C THR A 163 9.04 10.79 0.47
N ARG A 164 8.68 10.94 -0.81
CA ARG A 164 9.66 11.04 -1.91
C ARG A 164 10.54 12.28 -1.78
N GLU A 165 9.95 13.42 -1.41
CA GLU A 165 10.69 14.66 -1.16
C GLU A 165 11.68 14.49 0.00
N ASN A 166 11.24 13.84 1.09
CA ASN A 166 12.12 13.52 2.22
C ASN A 166 13.24 12.56 1.84
N GLU A 167 12.95 11.48 1.10
CA GLU A 167 13.95 10.53 0.60
C GLU A 167 14.99 11.22 -0.29
N THR A 168 14.54 12.11 -1.18
CA THR A 168 15.42 12.91 -2.04
C THR A 168 16.32 13.83 -1.21
N CYS A 169 15.76 14.51 -0.19
CA CYS A 169 16.54 15.37 0.70
C CYS A 169 17.58 14.57 1.50
N VAL A 170 17.23 13.38 1.99
CA VAL A 170 18.15 12.49 2.72
C VAL A 170 19.27 11.98 1.79
N ALA A 171 18.94 11.59 0.56
CA ALA A 171 19.93 11.17 -0.42
C ALA A 171 20.91 12.32 -0.75
N MET A 172 20.40 13.52 -1.01
CA MET A 172 21.22 14.71 -1.27
C MET A 172 22.11 15.10 -0.08
N ALA A 173 21.60 14.99 1.16
CA ALA A 173 22.39 15.22 2.36
C ALA A 173 23.52 14.19 2.50
N SER A 174 23.25 12.92 2.19
CA SER A 174 24.26 11.84 2.24
C SER A 174 25.39 12.09 1.24
N LEU A 175 25.05 12.48 0.01
CA LEU A 175 26.02 12.87 -1.02
C LEU A 175 26.88 14.07 -0.60
N SER A 176 26.29 15.07 0.07
CA SER A 176 27.02 16.26 0.56
C SER A 176 28.04 15.93 1.65
N VAL A 177 27.71 14.98 2.54
CA VAL A 177 28.63 14.51 3.59
C VAL A 177 29.77 13.70 3.00
N GLU A 178 29.51 12.88 1.99
CA GLU A 178 30.53 12.13 1.26
C GLU A 178 31.54 13.07 0.59
N ASN A 179 31.07 14.16 -0.02
CA ASN A 179 31.94 15.14 -0.70
C ASN A 179 32.86 15.90 0.27
N LYS A 180 32.40 16.20 1.50
CA LYS A 180 33.27 16.81 2.53
C LYS A 180 34.34 15.84 3.07
N ARG A 181 34.06 14.54 3.02
CA ARG A 181 34.99 13.49 3.48
C ARG A 181 36.05 13.16 2.43
N SER A 182 35.75 13.32 1.14
CA SER A 182 36.74 13.24 0.06
C SER A 182 37.64 14.48 0.00
N GLU A 183 37.09 15.68 0.21
CA GLU A 183 37.87 16.93 0.26
C GLU A 183 38.86 16.96 1.43
N SER A 184 38.44 16.56 2.63
CA SER A 184 39.33 16.49 3.81
C SER A 184 40.41 15.39 3.73
N LYS A 185 40.25 14.39 2.85
CA LYS A 185 41.27 13.35 2.60
C LYS A 185 42.25 13.76 1.49
N ALA A 186 41.85 14.65 0.58
CA ALA A 186 42.74 15.21 -0.44
C ALA A 186 43.69 16.27 0.15
N GLU A 187 43.28 16.96 1.21
CA GLU A 187 44.07 18.06 1.81
C GLU A 187 45.10 17.60 2.86
N SER A 188 45.10 16.32 3.27
CA SER A 188 46.10 15.77 4.20
C SER A 188 47.32 15.12 3.54
N THR A 189 47.56 15.32 2.23
CA THR A 189 48.65 14.63 1.49
C THR A 189 49.70 15.57 0.89
N VAL A 190 49.74 16.85 1.26
CA VAL A 190 50.73 17.79 0.72
C VAL A 190 51.47 18.50 1.85
N GLU A 191 52.41 17.81 2.49
CA GLU A 191 53.56 18.51 3.08
C GLU A 191 54.83 17.62 3.06
N SER A 192 55.93 18.22 2.57
CA SER A 192 57.32 17.73 2.45
C SER A 192 57.65 16.74 1.31
N ASP A 193 58.33 17.18 0.26
CA ASP A 193 59.81 17.15 0.19
C ASP A 193 60.34 17.79 -1.11
N SER A 194 61.50 18.43 -1.00
CA SER A 194 62.21 19.15 -2.06
C SER A 194 63.36 18.31 -2.61
N ARG A 195 63.51 18.21 -3.95
CA ARG A 195 64.80 18.26 -4.73
C ARG A 195 64.68 17.69 -6.17
N THR A 196 65.02 18.57 -7.12
CA THR A 196 65.86 18.40 -8.35
C THR A 196 65.51 17.37 -9.46
N GLN A 197 65.54 17.85 -10.72
CA GLN A 197 65.21 17.22 -12.03
C GLN A 197 66.31 16.28 -12.61
N PRO A 198 66.36 15.84 -13.93
CA PRO A 198 65.42 15.92 -15.10
C PRO A 198 65.39 14.72 -16.12
N VAL A 199 64.57 14.91 -17.19
CA VAL A 199 64.56 14.38 -18.59
C VAL A 199 64.23 12.92 -18.94
N ASP A 200 63.28 12.73 -19.88
CA ASP A 200 63.55 12.11 -21.20
C ASP A 200 62.51 12.50 -22.28
N LEU A 201 63.00 12.62 -23.51
CA LEU A 201 62.34 12.99 -24.76
C LEU A 201 61.92 11.75 -25.58
N SER A 202 60.83 11.89 -26.34
CA SER A 202 60.51 11.26 -27.65
C SER A 202 59.01 10.90 -27.68
N ASN A 203 58.24 11.05 -28.76
CA ASN A 203 58.50 11.45 -30.13
C ASN A 203 57.15 11.77 -30.80
N ASN A 204 57.17 12.70 -31.75
CA ASN A 204 56.30 12.84 -32.93
C ASN A 204 54.77 13.00 -32.77
N ARG A 205 54.02 13.69 -33.63
CA ARG A 205 54.16 14.83 -34.57
C ARG A 205 52.76 15.00 -35.20
N CYS A 206 52.35 16.25 -35.40
CA CYS A 206 51.36 16.79 -36.36
C CYS A 206 49.85 16.47 -36.27
N LEU A 207 49.10 17.58 -36.16
CA LEU A 207 47.69 17.83 -36.52
C LEU A 207 47.44 17.68 -38.05
N PRO A 208 46.17 17.59 -38.51
CA PRO A 208 45.44 18.81 -38.87
C PRO A 208 43.95 18.83 -38.47
N THR A 209 43.36 19.99 -38.77
CA THR A 209 42.12 20.64 -38.33
C THR A 209 40.85 20.38 -39.17
N VAL A 210 39.71 20.81 -38.60
CA VAL A 210 38.44 21.31 -39.21
C VAL A 210 37.29 20.32 -39.43
N GLY A 211 36.09 20.66 -38.93
CA GLY A 211 34.82 20.23 -39.51
C GLY A 211 33.62 20.28 -38.56
N ASN A 212 32.66 21.16 -38.84
CA ASN A 212 31.49 21.53 -38.06
C ASN A 212 30.38 20.45 -37.87
N SER A 213 29.48 20.82 -36.94
CA SER A 213 28.00 20.83 -37.02
C SER A 213 27.17 19.60 -36.58
N ASP A 214 26.26 19.95 -35.67
CA ASP A 214 24.86 19.51 -35.50
C ASP A 214 24.52 18.34 -34.55
N ASP A 215 23.82 18.73 -33.48
CA ASP A 215 22.64 18.14 -32.85
C ASP A 215 22.55 16.62 -32.65
N ALA A 216 22.52 16.20 -31.38
CA ALA A 216 21.33 15.62 -30.76
C ALA A 216 21.62 15.20 -29.31
N LEU A 217 20.84 15.74 -28.37
CA LEU A 217 20.67 15.15 -27.04
C LEU A 217 20.04 13.76 -27.20
N TYR A 218 20.76 12.72 -26.79
CA TYR A 218 20.17 11.44 -26.40
C TYR A 218 20.69 11.09 -25.01
N ILE A 219 19.76 10.99 -24.07
CA ILE A 219 20.02 10.57 -22.69
C ILE A 219 20.28 9.07 -22.74
N ASP A 220 21.47 8.69 -22.29
CA ASP A 220 21.90 7.32 -22.08
C ASP A 220 21.22 6.77 -20.82
N GLU A 221 20.23 5.90 -21.01
CA GLU A 221 19.76 4.97 -19.98
C GLU A 221 20.40 3.62 -20.31
N THR A 222 21.37 3.20 -19.50
CA THR A 222 21.86 1.82 -19.50
C THR A 222 21.68 1.14 -18.15
N PRO A 223 21.54 -0.20 -18.17
CA PRO A 223 20.62 -0.93 -17.30
C PRO A 223 21.37 -1.79 -16.27
N VAL A 224 20.65 -2.26 -15.25
CA VAL A 224 21.06 -3.47 -14.51
C VAL A 224 19.97 -4.51 -14.65
N GLY A 225 20.27 -5.50 -15.48
CA GLY A 225 19.45 -6.68 -15.70
C GLY A 225 19.51 -7.67 -14.54
N GLY A 226 18.43 -8.43 -14.41
CA GLY A 226 18.32 -9.66 -13.65
C GLY A 226 17.22 -10.52 -14.28
N SER A 227 17.55 -11.17 -15.40
CA SER A 227 16.67 -12.12 -16.08
C SER A 227 16.68 -13.44 -15.31
N LEU A 228 15.52 -13.85 -14.77
CA LEU A 228 15.26 -15.22 -14.33
C LEU A 228 14.27 -15.84 -15.33
N SER A 229 14.75 -16.84 -16.04
CA SER A 229 14.01 -17.70 -16.95
C SER A 229 12.95 -18.52 -16.19
N ALA A 230 11.67 -18.28 -16.47
CA ALA A 230 10.60 -19.20 -16.09
C ALA A 230 10.47 -20.27 -17.18
N ASP A 231 10.95 -21.47 -16.86
CA ASP A 231 10.71 -22.68 -17.63
C ASP A 231 9.23 -23.06 -17.50
N SER A 232 8.59 -23.29 -18.64
CA SER A 232 7.15 -23.55 -18.73
C SER A 232 6.94 -25.06 -18.81
N SER A 233 6.19 -25.61 -17.85
CA SER A 233 5.60 -26.94 -17.95
C SER A 233 4.14 -26.84 -17.50
N PRO A 234 3.17 -27.18 -18.38
CA PRO A 234 1.76 -27.13 -18.04
C PRO A 234 1.38 -28.33 -17.17
N LEU A 235 0.73 -28.07 -16.03
CA LEU A 235 0.05 -29.10 -15.26
C LEU A 235 -1.39 -29.24 -15.76
N ASP A 236 -1.73 -30.47 -16.14
CA ASP A 236 -3.03 -30.90 -16.63
C ASP A 236 -4.16 -30.62 -15.62
N VAL A 237 -5.10 -29.76 -16.02
CA VAL A 237 -6.39 -29.62 -15.33
C VAL A 237 -7.31 -30.73 -15.84
N VAL A 238 -7.43 -31.78 -15.04
CA VAL A 238 -8.39 -32.87 -15.25
C VAL A 238 -9.81 -32.29 -15.13
N GLY A 239 -10.61 -32.51 -16.17
CA GLY A 239 -11.93 -31.94 -16.35
C GLY A 239 -12.96 -32.37 -15.31
N LEU A 240 -13.71 -31.39 -14.81
CA LEU A 240 -15.00 -31.60 -14.17
C LEU A 240 -16.09 -31.10 -15.12
N SER A 241 -16.79 -32.09 -15.67
CA SER A 241 -18.00 -31.98 -16.47
C SER A 241 -19.10 -31.24 -15.71
N THR A 242 -19.70 -30.26 -16.38
CA THR A 242 -20.94 -29.61 -15.94
C THR A 242 -22.13 -30.55 -16.16
N PRO A 243 -23.09 -30.63 -15.21
CA PRO A 243 -24.44 -31.05 -15.53
C PRO A 243 -25.34 -29.85 -15.78
N SER A 244 -26.12 -29.95 -16.85
CA SER A 244 -27.12 -29.02 -17.34
C SER A 244 -28.47 -29.13 -16.61
N SER A 245 -29.03 -27.96 -16.20
CA SER A 245 -30.47 -27.58 -16.07
C SER A 245 -31.39 -28.40 -15.11
N PRO A 246 -32.54 -27.85 -14.58
CA PRO A 246 -33.46 -26.94 -15.26
C PRO A 246 -34.15 -25.80 -14.46
N ALA A 247 -34.59 -24.79 -15.24
CA ALA A 247 -35.79 -23.95 -15.14
C ALA A 247 -36.41 -23.62 -13.75
N ALA A 248 -36.34 -22.35 -13.38
CA ALA A 248 -37.11 -21.74 -12.30
C ALA A 248 -38.61 -21.69 -12.64
N LYS A 249 -39.44 -22.28 -11.77
CA LYS A 249 -40.89 -22.02 -11.69
C LYS A 249 -41.14 -20.71 -10.94
N GLN A 250 -42.06 -19.90 -11.46
CA GLN A 250 -42.58 -18.70 -10.80
C GLN A 250 -43.39 -19.09 -9.55
N PRO A 251 -43.40 -18.29 -8.47
CA PRO A 251 -44.31 -18.50 -7.34
C PRO A 251 -45.72 -18.00 -7.66
N GLU A 252 -46.72 -18.84 -7.37
CA GLU A 252 -48.14 -18.52 -7.42
C GLU A 252 -48.51 -17.47 -6.37
N THR A 253 -49.35 -16.52 -6.80
CA THR A 253 -50.02 -15.50 -6.00
C THR A 253 -51.02 -16.12 -5.04
N MET A 254 -50.87 -15.86 -3.74
CA MET A 254 -51.87 -16.22 -2.73
C MET A 254 -52.76 -14.99 -2.47
N GLU A 255 -54.00 -15.03 -2.97
CA GLU A 255 -55.05 -14.04 -2.69
C GLU A 255 -55.46 -14.13 -1.22
N MET A 256 -55.36 -13.01 -0.48
CA MET A 256 -56.04 -12.84 0.79
C MET A 256 -57.42 -12.23 0.52
N THR A 257 -58.46 -13.05 0.64
CA THR A 257 -59.85 -12.62 0.63
C THR A 257 -60.16 -11.77 1.86
N THR A 258 -60.80 -10.64 1.57
CA THR A 258 -61.39 -9.64 2.47
C THR A 258 -62.34 -10.24 3.51
N ASN A 259 -62.30 -9.74 4.74
CA ASN A 259 -63.45 -9.79 5.63
C ASN A 259 -63.74 -8.38 6.14
N GLU A 260 -64.84 -7.82 5.65
CA GLU A 260 -65.43 -6.57 6.10
C GLU A 260 -66.01 -6.75 7.50
N GLN A 261 -65.78 -5.77 8.38
CA GLN A 261 -66.51 -5.65 9.63
C GLN A 261 -66.64 -4.15 9.97
N GLU A 262 -67.77 -3.56 9.59
CA GLU A 262 -68.27 -2.30 10.17
C GLU A 262 -69.47 -2.59 11.11
N PRO A 263 -70.05 -1.59 11.80
CA PRO A 263 -69.56 -1.08 13.08
C PRO A 263 -70.64 -1.21 14.18
N MET A 264 -70.25 -1.14 15.46
CA MET A 264 -71.20 -1.05 16.56
C MET A 264 -71.08 0.32 17.21
N SER A 265 -72.12 1.12 17.03
CA SER A 265 -72.32 2.45 17.61
C SER A 265 -72.71 2.34 19.09
N ASP A 266 -71.97 3.02 19.96
CA ASP A 266 -72.47 3.50 21.26
C ASP A 266 -72.78 5.00 21.12
N VAL A 267 -74.07 5.34 21.29
CA VAL A 267 -74.71 6.53 21.92
C VAL A 267 -76.19 6.51 21.52
#